data_AF-A0A7S0BCR4-F1
#
_entry.id   AF-A0A7S0BCR4-F1
#
_cell.length_a   1.000
_cell.length_b   1.000
_cell.length_c   1.000
_cell.angle_alpha   90.00
_cell.angle_beta   90.00
_cell.angle_gamma   90.00
#
_symmetry.space_group_name_H-M   'P 1'
#
loop_
_entity.id
_entity.type
_entity.pdbx_description
1 polymer ?
#
loop_
_entity_poly.entity_id
_entity_poly.type
_entity_poly.pdbx_seq_one_letter_code
_entity_poly.pdbx_strand_id
1 'polypeptide(L)'
;HVPLTDETKESINKALLSKMPKGGTLINTARQEVVHEAELVEVLKERPDFCYLCDVAPKNAEEIKTLVGDKYMKRVIFTKKKMGAQTLEANNNAGVAAANQIVGFFEKGETRFALKA
;
A
#
# COMPACT_ATOMS: atom_id res chain seq x y z
N HIS A 1 1.80 2.26 -6.35
CA HIS A 1 3.14 1.92 -5.83
C HIS A 1 4.02 3.17 -5.80
N VAL A 2 3.83 4.01 -4.78
CA VAL A 2 4.60 5.25 -4.60
C VAL A 2 5.26 5.22 -3.22
N PRO A 3 6.44 5.84 -3.01
CA PRO A 3 7.00 5.99 -1.68
C PRO A 3 6.10 6.89 -0.83
N LEU A 4 6.30 6.88 0.48
CA LEU A 4 5.75 7.93 1.35
C LEU A 4 6.81 9.03 1.48
N THR A 5 6.42 10.21 1.04
CA THR A 5 7.14 11.49 1.02
C THR A 5 6.12 12.60 1.27
N ASP A 6 6.57 13.82 1.56
CA ASP A 6 5.67 14.96 1.81
C ASP A 6 4.76 15.25 0.60
N GLU A 7 5.25 15.05 -0.62
CA GLU A 7 4.50 15.26 -1.85
C GLU A 7 3.46 14.17 -2.13
N THR A 8 3.73 12.94 -1.69
CA THR A 8 2.85 11.78 -1.94
C THR A 8 1.85 11.52 -0.83
N LYS A 9 2.04 12.11 0.35
CA LYS A 9 1.14 11.96 1.50
C LYS A 9 -0.24 12.49 1.11
N GLU A 10 -1.25 11.65 1.28
CA GLU A 10 -2.65 11.96 0.95
C GLU A 10 -2.89 12.40 -0.51
N SER A 11 -1.93 12.15 -1.40
CA SER A 11 -2.02 12.54 -2.81
C SER A 11 -3.08 11.76 -3.59
N ILE A 12 -3.45 10.55 -3.12
CA ILE A 12 -4.56 9.78 -3.67
C ILE A 12 -5.85 10.21 -2.97
N ASN A 13 -6.44 11.29 -3.49
CA ASN A 13 -7.58 12.01 -2.95
C ASN A 13 -8.85 11.84 -3.82
N LYS A 14 -10.01 12.32 -3.37
CA LYS A 14 -11.30 12.22 -4.08
C LYS A 14 -11.24 12.85 -5.47
N ALA A 15 -10.59 14.00 -5.61
CA ALA A 15 -10.45 14.65 -6.92
C ALA A 15 -9.73 13.75 -7.95
N LEU A 16 -8.74 12.97 -7.52
CA LEU A 16 -8.08 11.98 -8.36
C LEU A 16 -8.98 10.74 -8.59
N LEU A 17 -9.55 10.20 -7.51
CA LEU A 17 -10.37 8.98 -7.56
C LEU A 17 -11.64 9.16 -8.40
N SER A 18 -12.27 10.33 -8.37
CA SER A 18 -13.47 10.63 -9.15
C SER A 18 -13.23 10.65 -10.67
N LYS A 19 -11.97 10.76 -11.11
CA LYS A 19 -11.60 10.63 -12.54
C LYS A 19 -11.54 9.18 -13.01
N MET A 20 -11.57 8.22 -12.09
CA MET A 20 -11.55 6.81 -12.45
C MET A 20 -12.87 6.40 -13.12
N PRO A 21 -12.83 5.50 -14.12
CA PRO A 21 -14.02 5.06 -14.85
C PRO A 21 -15.02 4.36 -13.92
N LYS A 22 -16.24 4.12 -14.43
CA LYS A 22 -17.24 3.29 -13.76
C LYS A 22 -16.65 1.89 -13.49
N GLY A 23 -16.81 1.37 -12.28
CA GLY A 23 -16.21 0.12 -11.82
C GLY A 23 -14.72 0.24 -11.44
N GLY A 24 -14.19 1.46 -11.30
CA GLY A 24 -12.80 1.70 -10.92
C GLY A 24 -12.40 0.97 -9.63
N THR A 25 -11.21 0.36 -9.65
CA THR A 25 -10.65 -0.35 -8.50
C THR A 25 -9.30 0.25 -8.12
N LEU A 26 -9.19 0.76 -6.90
CA LEU A 26 -7.91 1.18 -6.33
C LEU A 26 -7.27 0.00 -5.60
N ILE A 27 -6.00 -0.28 -5.91
CA ILE A 27 -5.19 -1.28 -5.21
C ILE A 27 -4.00 -0.57 -4.54
N ASN A 28 -3.91 -0.65 -3.21
CA ASN A 28 -2.81 -0.08 -2.45
C ASN A 28 -1.99 -1.14 -1.71
N THR A 29 -0.79 -1.39 -2.20
CA THR A 29 0.23 -2.26 -1.58
C THR A 29 1.49 -1.48 -1.18
N ALA A 30 1.41 -0.15 -1.15
CA ALA A 30 2.56 0.73 -0.94
C ALA A 30 2.71 1.16 0.53
N ARG A 31 1.98 2.20 0.91
CA ARG A 31 1.94 2.84 2.23
C ARG A 31 0.52 3.28 2.51
N GLN A 32 0.11 3.29 3.77
CA GLN A 32 -1.25 3.61 4.13
C GLN A 32 -1.54 5.09 3.85
N GLU A 33 -0.59 5.94 4.19
CA GLU A 33 -0.66 7.40 4.26
C GLU A 33 -0.68 8.11 2.90
N VAL A 34 -0.52 7.37 1.81
CA VAL A 34 -0.59 7.96 0.46
C VAL A 34 -2.04 8.14 0.00
N VAL A 35 -2.99 7.45 0.66
CA VAL A 35 -4.42 7.57 0.40
C VAL A 35 -5.05 8.51 1.41
N HIS A 36 -5.81 9.48 0.93
CA HIS A 36 -6.59 10.36 1.79
C HIS A 36 -7.81 9.62 2.32
N GLU A 37 -7.71 9.05 3.53
CA GLU A 37 -8.71 8.11 4.07
C GLU A 37 -10.11 8.71 4.24
N ALA A 38 -10.23 9.97 4.68
CA ALA A 38 -11.53 10.62 4.84
C ALA A 38 -12.25 10.81 3.49
N GLU A 39 -11.52 11.29 2.47
CA GLU A 39 -12.04 11.45 1.12
C GLU A 39 -12.32 10.10 0.41
N LEU A 40 -11.56 9.05 0.72
CA LEU A 40 -11.87 7.70 0.25
C LEU A 40 -13.25 7.22 0.77
N VAL A 41 -13.59 7.52 2.03
CA VAL A 41 -14.91 7.21 2.59
C VAL A 41 -16.02 7.91 1.81
N GLU A 42 -15.81 9.17 1.41
CA GLU A 42 -16.76 9.91 0.57
C GLU A 42 -16.92 9.26 -0.81
N VAL A 43 -15.82 8.89 -1.46
CA VAL A 43 -15.87 8.17 -2.75
C VAL A 43 -16.64 6.86 -2.61
N LEU A 44 -16.40 6.10 -1.54
CA LEU A 44 -17.12 4.84 -1.29
C LEU A 44 -18.61 5.05 -0.99
N LYS A 45 -19.02 6.20 -0.46
CA LYS A 45 -20.44 6.58 -0.30
C LYS A 45 -21.07 6.93 -1.66
N GLU A 46 -20.41 7.78 -2.45
CA GLU A 46 -20.93 8.34 -3.70
C GLU A 46 -20.87 7.37 -4.89
N ARG A 47 -19.90 6.44 -4.89
CA ARG A 47 -19.65 5.51 -5.99
C ARG A 47 -19.81 4.06 -5.55
N PRO A 48 -21.05 3.52 -5.44
CA PRO A 48 -21.30 2.12 -5.07
C PRO A 48 -20.58 1.08 -5.96
N ASP A 49 -20.17 1.48 -7.16
CA ASP A 49 -19.41 0.70 -8.13
C ASP A 49 -17.89 0.71 -7.90
N PHE A 50 -17.37 1.62 -7.07
CA PHE A 50 -15.95 1.74 -6.80
C PHE A 50 -15.47 0.67 -5.82
N CYS A 51 -14.31 0.06 -6.09
CA CYS A 51 -13.69 -0.95 -5.24
C CYS A 51 -12.35 -0.48 -4.68
N TYR A 52 -12.01 -0.94 -3.47
CA TYR A 52 -10.74 -0.65 -2.83
C TYR A 52 -10.13 -1.89 -2.18
N LEU A 53 -8.94 -2.28 -2.63
CA LEU A 53 -8.19 -3.40 -2.08
C LEU A 53 -6.87 -2.88 -1.52
N CYS A 54 -6.48 -3.28 -0.33
CA CYS A 54 -5.18 -2.89 0.20
C CYS A 54 -4.49 -3.95 1.03
N ASP A 55 -3.16 -3.94 0.94
CA ASP A 55 -2.26 -4.68 1.81
C ASP A 55 -1.78 -3.85 3.01
N VAL A 56 -2.22 -2.59 3.09
CA VAL A 56 -1.89 -1.63 4.14
C VAL A 56 -3.21 -1.05 4.65
N ALA A 57 -3.82 -1.75 5.61
CA ALA A 57 -5.17 -1.41 6.09
C ALA A 57 -5.24 0.04 6.60
N PRO A 58 -6.30 0.80 6.23
CA PRO A 58 -6.47 2.18 6.68
C PRO A 58 -6.76 2.27 8.18
N LYS A 59 -6.51 3.43 8.80
CA LYS A 59 -6.76 3.66 10.24
C LYS A 59 -8.25 3.61 10.52
N ASN A 60 -9.06 4.11 9.60
CA ASN A 60 -10.52 4.04 9.66
C ASN A 60 -11.12 2.76 9.03
N ALA A 61 -10.40 1.63 9.05
CA ALA A 61 -10.87 0.39 8.46
C ALA A 61 -12.25 -0.06 8.95
N GLU A 62 -12.56 0.08 10.24
CA GLU A 62 -13.87 -0.29 10.81
C GLU A 62 -15.02 0.59 10.29
N GLU A 63 -14.76 1.89 10.07
CA GLU A 63 -15.72 2.80 9.44
C GLU A 63 -16.00 2.35 8.00
N ILE A 64 -14.95 2.07 7.22
CA ILE A 64 -15.09 1.62 5.83
C ILE A 64 -15.83 0.28 5.77
N LYS A 65 -15.53 -0.67 6.65
CA LYS A 65 -16.24 -1.95 6.74
C LYS A 65 -17.72 -1.76 7.04
N THR A 66 -18.05 -0.91 8.01
CA THR A 66 -19.42 -0.59 8.37
C THR A 66 -20.16 0.05 7.19
N LEU A 67 -19.51 0.97 6.48
CA LEU A 67 -20.04 1.64 5.30
C LEU A 67 -20.41 0.66 4.18
N VAL A 68 -19.56 -0.33 3.91
CA VAL A 68 -19.80 -1.29 2.81
C VAL A 68 -20.61 -2.52 3.24
N GLY A 69 -20.77 -2.76 4.53
CA GLY A 69 -21.61 -3.82 5.09
C GLY A 69 -21.26 -5.22 4.53
N ASP A 70 -22.28 -5.90 4.01
CA ASP A 70 -22.19 -7.25 3.42
C ASP A 70 -21.35 -7.33 2.12
N LYS A 71 -20.91 -6.17 1.62
CA LYS A 71 -19.98 -6.04 0.48
C LYS A 71 -18.52 -5.98 0.93
N TYR A 72 -18.23 -6.02 2.22
CA TYR A 72 -16.87 -6.32 2.67
C TYR A 72 -16.44 -7.69 2.11
N MET A 73 -15.18 -7.83 1.70
CA MET A 73 -14.66 -8.98 0.94
C MET A 73 -15.19 -9.14 -0.49
N LYS A 74 -16.05 -8.23 -0.98
CA LYS A 74 -16.52 -8.20 -2.39
C LYS A 74 -16.16 -6.90 -3.09
N ARG A 75 -16.25 -5.78 -2.38
CA ARG A 75 -16.00 -4.42 -2.84
C ARG A 75 -14.78 -3.80 -2.18
N VAL A 76 -14.59 -4.11 -0.90
CA VAL A 76 -13.44 -3.67 -0.12
C VAL A 76 -12.76 -4.87 0.52
N ILE A 77 -11.44 -4.98 0.33
CA ILE A 77 -10.64 -6.10 0.86
C ILE A 77 -9.38 -5.56 1.54
N PHE A 78 -9.19 -5.92 2.80
CA PHE A 78 -8.00 -5.58 3.58
C PHE A 78 -7.29 -6.86 3.97
N THR A 79 -5.98 -6.94 3.72
CA THR A 79 -5.18 -8.02 4.31
C THR A 79 -5.08 -7.82 5.83
N LYS A 80 -5.02 -8.92 6.58
CA LYS A 80 -4.96 -8.88 8.06
C LYS A 80 -3.72 -8.14 8.57
N LYS A 81 -2.63 -8.23 7.81
CA LYS A 81 -1.35 -7.56 8.04
C LYS A 81 -0.70 -7.35 6.68
N LYS A 82 0.25 -6.41 6.60
CA LYS A 82 1.06 -6.20 5.41
C LYS A 82 1.82 -7.47 5.03
N MET A 83 1.44 -8.07 3.91
CA MET A 83 1.92 -9.38 3.46
C MET A 83 2.54 -9.38 2.06
N GLY A 84 2.66 -8.23 1.39
CA GLY A 84 3.20 -8.14 0.03
C GLY A 84 4.63 -8.66 -0.13
N ALA A 85 5.44 -8.66 0.93
CA ALA A 85 6.79 -9.23 0.94
C ALA A 85 6.89 -10.56 1.72
N GLN A 86 5.77 -11.10 2.21
CA GLN A 86 5.75 -12.30 3.06
C GLN A 86 5.71 -13.57 2.20
N THR A 87 6.71 -13.76 1.34
CA THR A 87 6.91 -14.98 0.56
C THR A 87 8.29 -15.58 0.82
N LEU A 88 8.43 -16.90 0.63
CA LEU A 88 9.71 -17.59 0.82
C LEU A 88 10.78 -17.04 -0.12
N GLU A 89 10.40 -16.76 -1.37
CA GLU A 89 11.28 -16.22 -2.40
C GLU A 89 11.75 -14.81 -2.05
N ALA A 90 10.85 -13.93 -1.59
CA ALA A 90 11.22 -12.57 -1.19
C ALA A 90 12.18 -12.59 0.01
N ASN A 91 11.92 -13.44 1.00
CA ASN A 91 12.78 -13.60 2.16
C ASN A 91 14.17 -14.13 1.77
N ASN A 92 14.23 -15.15 0.92
CA ASN A 92 15.50 -15.71 0.43
C ASN A 92 16.29 -14.67 -0.38
N ASN A 93 15.64 -13.95 -1.28
CA ASN A 93 16.29 -12.93 -2.11
C ASN A 93 16.84 -11.78 -1.27
N ALA A 94 16.05 -11.25 -0.33
CA ALA A 94 16.47 -10.16 0.55
C ALA A 94 17.59 -10.60 1.51
N GLY A 95 17.46 -11.79 2.10
CA GLY A 95 18.46 -12.35 3.01
C GLY A 95 19.81 -12.60 2.31
N VAL A 96 19.80 -13.24 1.15
CA VAL A 96 21.01 -13.47 0.34
C VAL A 96 21.61 -12.16 -0.14
N ALA A 97 20.80 -11.19 -0.58
CA ALA A 97 21.29 -9.89 -1.01
C ALA A 97 21.97 -9.14 0.14
N ALA A 98 21.39 -9.14 1.35
CA ALA A 98 21.98 -8.51 2.53
C ALA A 98 23.30 -9.19 2.93
N ALA A 99 23.35 -10.53 2.96
CA ALA A 99 24.57 -11.27 3.25
C ALA A 99 25.69 -10.94 2.24
N ASN A 100 25.36 -10.91 0.95
CA ASN A 100 26.32 -10.56 -0.10
C ASN A 100 26.80 -9.10 0.01
N GLN A 101 25.94 -8.16 0.42
CA GLN A 101 26.36 -6.77 0.67
C GLN A 101 27.36 -6.68 1.83
N ILE A 102 27.15 -7.45 2.90
CA ILE A 102 28.08 -7.50 4.04
C ILE A 102 29.43 -8.08 3.60
N VAL A 103 29.44 -9.18 2.86
CA VAL A 103 30.67 -9.78 2.31
C VAL A 103 31.37 -8.80 1.37
N GLY A 104 30.64 -8.18 0.44
CA GLY A 104 31.19 -7.20 -0.51
C GLY A 104 31.80 -5.98 0.18
N PHE A 105 31.20 -5.51 1.29
CA PHE A 105 31.76 -4.43 2.08
C PHE A 105 33.12 -4.82 2.70
N PHE A 106 33.22 -5.98 3.35
CA PHE A 106 34.46 -6.39 4.02
C PHE A 106 35.57 -6.83 3.07
N GLU A 107 35.24 -7.53 1.98
CA GLU A 107 36.25 -8.04 1.04
C GLU A 107 36.74 -6.98 0.04
N LYS A 108 35.83 -6.10 -0.39
CA LYS A 108 36.06 -5.20 -1.54
C LYS A 108 35.81 -3.73 -1.23
N GLY A 109 35.36 -3.40 -0.01
CA GLY A 109 34.98 -2.03 0.34
C GLY A 109 33.72 -1.55 -0.39
N GLU A 110 32.85 -2.45 -0.87
CA GLU A 110 31.64 -2.08 -1.60
C GLU A 110 30.63 -1.33 -0.69
N THR A 111 30.21 -0.14 -1.11
CA THR A 111 29.23 0.70 -0.39
C THR A 111 27.94 0.93 -1.18
N ARG A 112 27.73 0.14 -2.25
CA ARG A 112 26.51 0.22 -3.05
C ARG A 112 25.30 -0.13 -2.19
N PHE A 113 24.27 0.71 -2.24
CA PHE A 113 23.06 0.64 -1.39
C PHE A 113 23.27 0.95 0.10
N ALA A 114 24.47 1.35 0.52
CA ALA A 114 24.68 1.87 1.88
C ALA A 114 23.83 3.13 2.08
N LEU A 115 23.10 3.18 3.19
CA LEU A 115 22.32 4.35 3.59
C LEU A 115 23.25 5.35 4.28
N LYS A 116 22.95 6.64 4.14
CA LYS A 116 23.62 7.68 4.92
C LYS A 116 23.17 7.56 6.38
N ALA A 117 24.14 7.63 7.29
CA ALA A 117 23.89 7.74 8.73
C ALA A 117 23.34 9.12 9.09
#